data_AF-A0A167XB03-F1
#
_entry.id   AF-A0A167XB03-F1
#
_cell.length_a   1.000
_cell.length_b   1.000
_cell.length_c   1.000
_cell.angle_alpha   90.00
_cell.angle_beta   90.00
_cell.angle_gamma   90.00
#
_symmetry.space_group_name_H-M   'P 1'
#
loop_
_entity.id
_entity.type
_entity.pdbx_description
1 polymer ?
#
loop_
_entity_poly.entity_id
_entity_poly.type
_entity_poly.pdbx_seq_one_letter_code
_entity_poly.pdbx_strand_id
1 'polypeptide(L)'
;MRFYAIALLYLRSAALAQDTQVPLQADHKHSAVFTPEISKYIEEALDTYQVPGLSAAVIRKDGTVEVGAWGKSAEDGNRTTPDTLYYIASCSKAFTAAAMGILIGDFEQGRNTTALPADVTALNWNTKVKDLLPTEWALQDEWASEKASIRDIMAHVSGLGRHDLSYSPSLTSSDFRPPPADTDTNTAPIESAPPIDVHRYSGTYSHPAYGNLTFCGPHTLSDYCHKTRADFAPFPLGALPQLFATWPRFFASHVRVIFTDENSPSVEISTLFPDGYGADESPFTYVMYAGETGSEFSMDGGEVTRFQLKTADGSGDAWFEKI
;
A
#
# COMPACT_ATOMS: atom_id res chain seq x y z
N MET A 1 29.76 -60.05 -19.34
CA MET A 1 29.06 -58.94 -20.03
C MET A 1 28.01 -58.39 -19.08
N ARG A 2 27.91 -57.05 -18.95
CA ARG A 2 27.13 -56.28 -17.96
C ARG A 2 27.82 -56.15 -16.60
N PHE A 3 28.56 -55.06 -16.42
CA PHE A 3 28.78 -54.32 -15.15
C PHE A 3 29.68 -53.08 -15.36
N TYR A 4 30.30 -52.91 -16.54
CA TYR A 4 31.18 -51.76 -16.83
C TYR A 4 30.52 -50.57 -17.56
N ALA A 5 29.21 -50.62 -17.85
CA ALA A 5 28.53 -49.60 -18.68
C ALA A 5 27.80 -48.50 -17.89
N ILE A 6 27.75 -48.55 -16.55
CA ILE A 6 26.96 -47.60 -15.74
C ILE A 6 27.83 -46.55 -15.02
N ALA A 7 29.13 -46.80 -14.84
CA ALA A 7 30.02 -45.85 -14.16
C ALA A 7 30.51 -44.67 -15.03
N LEU A 8 30.38 -44.75 -16.36
CA LEU A 8 30.82 -43.68 -17.28
C LEU A 8 29.72 -42.68 -17.65
N LEU A 9 28.48 -42.89 -17.21
CA LEU A 9 27.34 -41.98 -17.45
C LEU A 9 27.03 -41.04 -16.28
N TYR A 10 27.71 -41.18 -15.14
CA TYR A 10 27.59 -40.25 -14.00
C TYR A 10 28.72 -39.21 -13.89
N LEU A 11 29.72 -39.26 -14.77
CA LEU A 11 30.88 -38.33 -14.78
C LEU A 11 30.84 -37.29 -15.92
N ARG A 12 29.69 -37.13 -16.58
CA ARG A 12 29.50 -36.19 -17.71
C ARG A 12 28.39 -35.16 -17.51
N SER A 13 27.90 -34.99 -16.27
CA SER A 13 26.82 -34.03 -15.96
C SER A 13 27.18 -33.02 -14.85
N ALA A 14 28.44 -32.98 -14.41
CA ALA A 14 28.93 -32.02 -13.42
C ALA A 14 29.92 -31.01 -14.04
N ALA A 15 29.75 -30.70 -15.33
CA ALA A 15 30.42 -29.60 -15.98
C ALA A 15 29.39 -28.82 -16.78
N LEU A 16 29.40 -27.50 -16.60
CA LEU A 16 28.55 -26.48 -17.25
C LEU A 16 27.23 -26.15 -16.55
N ALA A 17 27.35 -25.55 -15.35
CA ALA A 17 26.70 -24.28 -15.02
C ALA A 17 27.23 -23.80 -13.66
N GLN A 18 28.54 -23.55 -13.57
CA GLN A 18 28.98 -22.48 -12.66
C GLN A 18 28.66 -21.21 -13.41
N ASP A 19 27.45 -20.66 -13.20
CA ASP A 19 27.19 -19.25 -13.50
C ASP A 19 28.10 -18.44 -12.58
N THR A 20 29.35 -18.34 -12.98
CA THR A 20 30.25 -17.34 -12.45
C THR A 20 29.71 -16.05 -13.02
N GLN A 21 29.07 -15.26 -12.16
CA GLN A 21 28.75 -13.88 -12.47
C GLN A 21 30.08 -13.16 -12.70
N VAL A 22 30.54 -13.17 -13.95
CA VAL A 22 31.67 -12.38 -14.38
C VAL A 22 31.15 -10.94 -14.43
N PRO A 23 31.74 -9.99 -13.69
CA PRO A 23 31.41 -8.59 -13.87
C PRO A 23 31.56 -8.27 -15.35
N LEU A 24 30.59 -7.56 -15.93
CA LEU A 24 30.73 -7.00 -17.27
C LEU A 24 32.03 -6.18 -17.31
N GLN A 25 33.11 -6.78 -17.81
CA GLN A 25 34.35 -6.09 -18.14
C GLN A 25 34.13 -5.41 -19.48
N ALA A 26 33.32 -4.38 -19.46
CA ALA A 26 33.24 -3.49 -20.59
C ALA A 26 34.33 -2.42 -20.41
N ASP A 27 35.30 -2.43 -21.32
CA ASP A 27 36.25 -1.33 -21.51
C ASP A 27 35.50 -0.15 -22.15
N HIS A 28 34.54 0.40 -21.41
CA HIS A 28 33.80 1.58 -21.82
C HIS A 28 34.66 2.80 -21.56
N LYS A 29 35.57 3.09 -22.49
CA LYS A 29 36.02 4.47 -22.70
C LYS A 29 34.77 5.35 -22.74
N HIS A 30 34.72 6.35 -21.86
CA HIS A 30 33.65 7.35 -21.63
C HIS A 30 32.67 7.51 -22.81
N SER A 31 31.67 6.63 -22.91
CA SER A 31 30.55 6.76 -23.83
C SER A 31 29.33 7.20 -23.02
N ALA A 32 28.62 8.20 -23.55
CA ALA A 32 27.35 8.65 -22.99
C ALA A 32 26.40 7.45 -22.84
N VAL A 33 25.75 7.32 -21.69
CA VAL A 33 24.73 6.29 -21.45
C VAL A 33 23.46 6.62 -22.19
N PHE A 34 23.02 7.87 -22.18
CA PHE A 34 21.81 8.31 -22.87
C PHE A 34 22.12 8.62 -24.34
N THR A 35 22.44 7.58 -25.10
CA THR A 35 22.60 7.68 -26.56
C THR A 35 21.25 7.96 -27.25
N PRO A 36 21.24 8.35 -28.53
CA PRO A 36 19.99 8.46 -29.30
C PRO A 36 19.17 7.18 -29.31
N GLU A 37 19.82 6.01 -29.37
CA GLU A 37 19.16 4.71 -29.36
C GLU A 37 18.47 4.43 -28.01
N ILE A 38 19.16 4.70 -26.90
CA ILE A 38 18.56 4.57 -25.55
C ILE A 38 17.45 5.59 -25.33
N SER A 39 17.64 6.82 -25.79
CA SER A 39 16.60 7.85 -25.72
C SER A 39 15.35 7.44 -26.49
N LYS A 40 15.50 6.90 -27.71
CA LYS A 40 14.39 6.37 -28.49
C LYS A 40 13.68 5.21 -27.80
N TYR A 41 14.44 4.28 -27.21
CA TYR A 41 13.86 3.19 -26.43
C TYR A 41 13.05 3.69 -25.23
N ILE A 42 13.55 4.70 -24.51
CA ILE A 42 12.82 5.32 -23.40
C ILE A 42 11.52 5.94 -23.89
N GLU A 43 11.55 6.71 -24.98
CA GLU A 43 10.35 7.31 -25.58
C GLU A 43 9.31 6.25 -26.00
N GLU A 44 9.75 5.16 -26.64
CA GLU A 44 8.89 4.03 -27.00
C GLU A 44 8.30 3.34 -25.76
N ALA A 45 9.07 3.21 -24.68
CA ALA A 45 8.59 2.64 -23.42
C ALA A 45 7.57 3.57 -22.74
N LEU A 46 7.80 4.89 -22.72
CA LEU A 46 6.83 5.86 -22.21
C LEU A 46 5.49 5.75 -22.94
N ASP A 47 5.52 5.66 -24.27
CA ASP A 47 4.32 5.47 -25.09
C ASP A 47 3.66 4.11 -24.83
N THR A 48 4.44 3.02 -24.82
CA THR A 48 3.92 1.66 -24.60
C THR A 48 3.22 1.51 -23.25
N TYR A 49 3.79 2.07 -22.20
CA TYR A 49 3.27 1.95 -20.83
C TYR A 49 2.41 3.15 -20.40
N GLN A 50 2.15 4.09 -21.30
CA GLN A 50 1.37 5.31 -21.04
C GLN A 50 1.91 6.09 -19.81
N VAL A 51 3.24 6.14 -19.66
CA VAL A 51 3.90 6.90 -18.60
C VAL A 51 4.10 8.34 -19.11
N PRO A 52 3.55 9.36 -18.43
CA PRO A 52 3.57 10.73 -18.96
C PRO A 52 4.98 11.29 -19.19
N GLY A 53 5.92 11.00 -18.30
CA GLY A 53 7.30 11.45 -18.41
C GLY A 53 8.23 10.82 -17.38
N LEU A 54 9.54 10.94 -17.63
CA LEU A 54 10.60 10.30 -16.86
C LEU A 54 11.83 11.22 -16.80
N SER A 55 12.45 11.29 -15.63
CA SER A 55 13.80 11.84 -15.45
C SER A 55 14.73 10.73 -14.97
N ALA A 56 15.94 10.66 -15.51
CA ALA A 56 16.92 9.65 -15.16
C ALA A 56 18.31 10.29 -14.94
N ALA A 57 19.07 9.71 -14.00
CA ALA A 57 20.45 10.10 -13.73
C ALA A 57 21.34 8.86 -13.61
N VAL A 58 22.53 8.92 -14.20
CA VAL A 58 23.59 7.92 -14.05
C VAL A 58 24.77 8.56 -13.35
N ILE A 59 25.12 8.03 -12.18
CA ILE A 59 26.27 8.46 -11.40
C ILE A 59 27.34 7.38 -11.46
N ARG A 60 28.50 7.70 -12.05
CA ARG A 60 29.63 6.79 -12.16
C ARG A 60 30.52 6.85 -10.92
N LYS A 61 31.34 5.81 -10.71
CA LYS A 61 32.28 5.72 -9.57
C LYS A 61 33.29 6.86 -9.52
N ASP A 62 33.63 7.45 -10.67
CA ASP A 62 34.53 8.60 -10.77
C ASP A 62 33.83 9.95 -10.47
N GLY A 63 32.53 9.92 -10.16
CA GLY A 63 31.72 11.10 -9.90
C GLY A 63 31.12 11.75 -11.15
N THR A 64 31.37 11.21 -12.35
CA THR A 64 30.71 11.70 -13.57
C THR A 64 29.21 11.45 -13.48
N VAL A 65 28.43 12.51 -13.71
CA VAL A 65 26.97 12.48 -13.71
C VAL A 65 26.46 12.74 -15.13
N GLU A 66 25.52 11.92 -15.56
CA GLU A 66 24.76 12.10 -16.79
C GLU A 66 23.28 12.12 -16.46
N VAL A 67 22.53 13.08 -16.99
CA VAL A 67 21.08 13.23 -16.72
C VAL A 67 20.31 13.30 -18.04
N GLY A 68 19.09 12.78 -18.03
CA GLY A 68 18.16 12.83 -19.15
C GLY A 68 16.73 12.96 -18.67
N ALA A 69 15.87 13.52 -19.52
CA ALA A 69 14.46 13.74 -19.24
C ALA A 69 13.63 13.61 -20.52
N TRP A 70 12.48 12.94 -20.43
CA TRP A 70 11.60 12.62 -21.55
C TRP A 70 10.14 12.79 -21.13
N GLY A 71 9.28 13.13 -22.10
CA GLY A 71 7.84 13.28 -21.88
C GLY A 71 7.44 14.58 -21.17
N LYS A 72 6.30 14.51 -20.49
CA LYS A 72 5.60 15.62 -19.82
C LYS A 72 5.55 15.38 -18.30
N SER A 73 5.68 16.45 -17.53
CA SER A 73 5.59 16.40 -16.07
C SER A 73 4.16 16.48 -15.54
N ALA A 74 3.24 17.02 -16.33
CA ALA A 74 1.83 17.21 -15.96
C ALA A 74 0.92 17.29 -17.21
N GLU A 75 -0.40 17.23 -16.98
CA GLU A 75 -1.43 17.30 -18.03
C GLU A 75 -1.45 18.65 -18.78
N ASP A 76 -0.96 19.72 -18.15
CA ASP A 76 -0.84 21.07 -18.72
C ASP A 76 0.18 21.17 -19.87
N GLY A 77 0.87 20.08 -20.18
CA GLY A 77 1.83 19.98 -21.28
C GLY A 77 3.24 20.40 -20.93
N ASN A 78 3.51 20.75 -19.66
CA ASN A 78 4.86 21.04 -19.20
C ASN A 78 5.80 19.86 -19.46
N ARG A 79 6.99 20.17 -19.97
CA ARG A 79 8.00 19.14 -20.26
C ARG A 79 8.65 18.66 -18.98
N THR A 80 8.91 17.37 -18.93
CA THR A 80 9.80 16.82 -17.92
C THR A 80 11.22 17.37 -18.09
N THR A 81 11.88 17.68 -16.98
CA THR A 81 13.26 18.16 -16.91
C THR A 81 13.99 17.42 -15.80
N PRO A 82 15.33 17.41 -15.78
CA PRO A 82 16.08 16.84 -14.66
C PRO A 82 15.73 17.45 -13.28
N ASP A 83 15.17 18.67 -13.27
CA ASP A 83 14.75 19.38 -12.06
C ASP A 83 13.26 19.16 -11.71
N THR A 84 12.54 18.34 -12.48
CA THR A 84 11.15 18.01 -12.19
C THR A 84 11.06 17.28 -10.83
N LEU A 85 10.21 17.79 -9.95
CA LEU A 85 9.96 17.19 -8.65
C LEU A 85 8.95 16.05 -8.76
N TYR A 86 9.26 14.93 -8.11
CA TYR A 86 8.41 13.74 -8.04
C TYR A 86 8.13 13.39 -6.58
N TYR A 87 6.94 12.83 -6.33
CA TYR A 87 6.71 12.09 -5.09
C TYR A 87 7.50 10.77 -5.15
N ILE A 88 8.62 10.70 -4.43
CA ILE A 88 9.53 9.54 -4.47
C ILE A 88 9.08 8.36 -3.58
N ALA A 89 7.94 8.49 -2.90
CA ALA A 89 7.33 7.48 -2.05
C ALA A 89 8.33 6.77 -1.11
N SER A 90 8.44 5.44 -1.21
CA SER A 90 9.31 4.63 -0.34
C SER A 90 10.81 4.89 -0.49
N CYS A 91 11.27 5.61 -1.52
CA CYS A 91 12.67 6.05 -1.60
C CYS A 91 13.06 6.97 -0.42
N SER A 92 12.09 7.64 0.20
CA SER A 92 12.28 8.43 1.43
C SER A 92 12.90 7.61 2.58
N LYS A 93 12.68 6.28 2.62
CA LYS A 93 13.25 5.40 3.67
C LYS A 93 14.77 5.44 3.70
N ALA A 94 15.43 5.57 2.54
CA ALA A 94 16.89 5.67 2.48
C ALA A 94 17.39 6.94 3.18
N PHE A 95 16.68 8.05 3.01
CA PHE A 95 16.96 9.31 3.71
C PHE A 95 16.73 9.18 5.21
N THR A 96 15.62 8.55 5.64
CA THR A 96 15.35 8.27 7.06
C THR A 96 16.45 7.42 7.69
N ALA A 97 16.90 6.35 7.00
CA ALA A 97 17.97 5.49 7.49
C ALA A 97 19.32 6.23 7.59
N ALA A 98 19.65 7.05 6.57
CA ALA A 98 20.85 7.88 6.59
C ALA A 98 20.81 8.92 7.72
N ALA A 99 19.67 9.59 7.91
CA ALA A 99 19.46 10.54 8.99
C ALA A 99 19.62 9.88 10.37
N MET A 100 19.07 8.68 10.57
CA MET A 100 19.25 7.91 11.80
C MET A 100 20.74 7.56 12.03
N GLY A 101 21.45 7.16 10.99
CA GLY A 101 22.89 6.86 11.09
C GLY A 101 23.73 8.08 11.48
N ILE A 102 23.43 9.25 10.89
CA ILE A 102 24.06 10.52 11.27
C ILE A 102 23.74 10.85 12.73
N LEU A 103 22.46 10.73 13.13
CA LEU A 103 22.02 11.00 14.49
C LEU A 103 22.74 10.14 15.53
N ILE A 104 22.85 8.83 15.27
CA ILE A 104 23.61 7.89 16.11
C ILE A 104 25.08 8.32 16.20
N GLY A 105 25.70 8.65 15.06
CA GLY A 105 27.09 9.13 15.03
C GLY A 105 27.31 10.43 15.81
N ASP A 106 26.34 11.35 15.77
CA ASP A 106 26.38 12.59 16.53
C ASP A 106 26.31 12.36 18.04
N PHE A 107 25.49 11.41 18.49
CA PHE A 107 25.45 11.00 19.90
C PHE A 107 26.75 10.31 20.33
N GLU A 108 27.27 9.38 19.52
CA GLU A 108 28.53 8.67 19.80
C GLU A 108 29.71 9.64 19.95
N GLN A 109 29.76 10.69 19.13
CA GLN A 109 30.81 11.70 19.14
C GLN A 109 30.57 12.84 20.13
N GLY A 110 29.45 12.83 20.86
CA GLY A 110 29.08 13.91 21.80
C GLY A 110 28.76 15.25 21.12
N ARG A 111 28.39 15.24 19.83
CA ARG A 111 27.98 16.44 19.07
C ARG A 111 26.51 16.81 19.29
N ASN A 112 25.69 15.83 19.70
CA ASN A 112 24.27 16.06 19.95
C ASN A 112 24.03 16.63 21.36
N THR A 113 23.17 17.65 21.47
CA THR A 113 22.76 18.26 22.74
C THR A 113 21.35 17.85 23.18
N THR A 114 20.66 17.03 22.39
CA THR A 114 19.32 16.54 22.70
C THR A 114 19.42 15.52 23.82
N ALA A 115 18.70 15.75 24.92
CA ALA A 115 18.64 14.79 26.01
C ALA A 115 17.93 13.51 25.54
N LEU A 116 18.54 12.36 25.81
CA LEU A 116 17.86 11.07 25.71
C LEU A 116 16.96 10.87 26.94
N PRO A 117 15.94 10.01 26.86
CA PRO A 117 15.19 9.59 28.04
C PRO A 117 16.12 9.09 29.15
N ALA A 118 15.69 9.25 30.41
CA ALA A 118 16.57 9.06 31.57
C ALA A 118 17.28 7.68 31.62
N ASP A 119 16.62 6.64 31.13
CA ASP A 119 17.12 5.27 31.14
C ASP A 119 17.97 4.92 29.89
N VAL A 120 18.04 5.83 28.91
CA VAL A 120 18.79 5.64 27.67
C VAL A 120 20.12 6.38 27.76
N THR A 121 21.18 5.63 28.07
CA THR A 121 22.54 6.18 28.21
C THR A 121 23.29 6.35 26.89
N ALA A 122 22.85 5.66 25.83
CA ALA A 122 23.41 5.76 24.49
C ALA A 122 22.36 5.49 23.41
N LEU A 123 22.43 6.23 22.30
CA LEU A 123 21.64 5.98 21.10
C LEU A 123 22.49 5.17 20.10
N ASN A 124 22.07 3.95 19.79
CA ASN A 124 22.70 3.09 18.79
C ASN A 124 21.65 2.18 18.13
N TRP A 125 22.07 1.42 17.12
CA TRP A 125 21.18 0.54 16.36
C TRP A 125 20.44 -0.50 17.21
N ASN A 126 20.98 -0.90 18.36
CA ASN A 126 20.36 -1.87 19.27
C ASN A 126 19.47 -1.23 20.34
N THR A 127 19.44 0.12 20.44
CA THR A 127 18.54 0.84 21.35
C THR A 127 17.10 0.43 21.06
N LYS A 128 16.34 0.09 22.12
CA LYS A 128 14.95 -0.33 21.98
C LYS A 128 14.06 0.88 21.70
N VAL A 129 13.09 0.69 20.82
CA VAL A 129 12.13 1.76 20.48
C VAL A 129 11.30 2.13 21.70
N LYS A 130 10.92 1.14 22.50
CA LYS A 130 10.20 1.33 23.76
C LYS A 130 10.97 2.22 24.74
N ASP A 131 12.29 2.11 24.83
CA ASP A 131 13.08 2.96 25.74
C ASP A 131 13.11 4.42 25.26
N LEU A 132 12.94 4.66 23.96
CA LEU A 132 12.88 5.99 23.36
C LEU A 132 11.47 6.60 23.43
N LEU A 133 10.43 5.77 23.32
CA LEU A 133 9.01 6.14 23.24
C LEU A 133 8.17 5.28 24.21
N PRO A 134 8.36 5.43 25.53
CA PRO A 134 7.83 4.47 26.51
C PRO A 134 6.30 4.48 26.62
N THR A 135 5.65 5.56 26.22
CA THR A 135 4.19 5.73 26.32
C THR A 135 3.46 5.58 24.98
N GLU A 136 4.18 5.79 23.87
CA GLU A 136 3.61 5.84 22.52
C GLU A 136 3.85 4.54 21.74
N TRP A 137 4.90 3.79 22.05
CA TRP A 137 5.27 2.60 21.31
C TRP A 137 4.61 1.34 21.85
N ALA A 138 3.83 0.67 20.98
CA ALA A 138 3.34 -0.68 21.20
C ALA A 138 3.09 -1.39 19.86
N LEU A 139 3.27 -2.71 19.85
CA LEU A 139 2.86 -3.63 18.79
C LEU A 139 1.82 -4.61 19.35
N GLN A 140 1.14 -5.33 18.47
CA GLN A 140 0.16 -6.35 18.89
C GLN A 140 0.80 -7.48 19.70
N ASP A 141 2.04 -7.85 19.37
CA ASP A 141 2.82 -8.82 20.14
C ASP A 141 3.62 -8.11 21.24
N GLU A 142 3.40 -8.54 22.49
CA GLU A 142 4.07 -7.95 23.66
C GLU A 142 5.58 -8.14 23.57
N TRP A 143 6.05 -9.32 23.14
CA TRP A 143 7.48 -9.58 23.02
C TRP A 143 8.13 -8.67 21.98
N ALA A 144 7.52 -8.50 20.81
CA ALA A 144 7.99 -7.60 19.77
C ALA A 144 7.99 -6.14 20.26
N SER A 145 6.96 -5.73 21.02
CA SER A 145 6.89 -4.40 21.65
C SER A 145 8.08 -4.13 22.56
N GLU A 146 8.44 -5.09 23.42
CA GLU A 146 9.57 -4.98 24.35
C GLU A 146 10.94 -5.09 23.66
N LYS A 147 11.03 -5.82 22.55
CA LYS A 147 12.33 -6.22 21.97
C LYS A 147 12.72 -5.50 20.70
N ALA A 148 11.79 -4.87 19.98
CA ALA A 148 12.11 -4.15 18.76
C ALA A 148 13.15 -3.05 19.00
N SER A 149 14.27 -3.13 18.28
CA SER A 149 15.31 -2.12 18.24
C SER A 149 15.18 -1.22 17.02
N ILE A 150 15.89 -0.09 17.02
CA ILE A 150 16.00 0.79 15.83
C ILE A 150 16.39 -0.04 14.59
N ARG A 151 17.34 -0.97 14.73
CA ARG A 151 17.76 -1.88 13.65
C ARG A 151 16.59 -2.69 13.12
N ASP A 152 15.76 -3.24 13.99
CA ASP A 152 14.64 -4.10 13.59
C ASP A 152 13.58 -3.32 12.81
N ILE A 153 13.30 -2.07 13.21
CA ILE A 153 12.42 -1.16 12.46
C ILE A 153 13.01 -0.85 11.08
N MET A 154 14.29 -0.46 11.03
CA MET A 154 14.96 -0.07 9.79
C MET A 154 15.19 -1.23 8.82
N ALA A 155 15.24 -2.46 9.33
CA ALA A 155 15.39 -3.68 8.54
C ALA A 155 14.06 -4.36 8.20
N HIS A 156 12.92 -3.78 8.56
CA HIS A 156 11.58 -4.37 8.34
C HIS A 156 11.40 -5.77 8.95
N VAL A 157 11.91 -5.99 10.17
CA VAL A 157 11.79 -7.28 10.89
C VAL A 157 11.09 -7.15 12.24
N SER A 158 10.34 -6.06 12.46
CA SER A 158 9.55 -5.85 13.68
C SER A 158 8.28 -6.71 13.77
N GLY A 159 7.86 -7.31 12.65
CA GLY A 159 6.57 -7.99 12.52
C GLY A 159 5.40 -7.07 12.16
N LEU A 160 5.63 -5.76 11.99
CA LEU A 160 4.59 -4.83 11.56
C LEU A 160 4.24 -5.03 10.06
N GLY A 161 2.95 -5.15 9.76
CA GLY A 161 2.43 -5.29 8.41
C GLY A 161 2.50 -3.99 7.59
N ARG A 162 2.01 -4.04 6.35
CA ARG A 162 2.05 -2.91 5.42
C ARG A 162 1.05 -1.80 5.77
N HIS A 163 -0.15 -2.17 6.24
CA HIS A 163 -1.23 -1.25 6.62
C HIS A 163 -1.50 -0.15 5.57
N ASP A 164 -1.44 -0.50 4.28
CA ASP A 164 -1.49 0.46 3.14
C ASP A 164 -2.81 1.29 3.11
N LEU A 165 -3.87 0.79 3.76
CA LEU A 165 -5.19 1.44 3.86
C LEU A 165 -5.38 2.31 5.10
N SER A 166 -4.36 2.45 5.96
CA SER A 166 -4.41 3.35 7.13
C SER A 166 -4.18 4.82 6.77
N TYR A 167 -3.57 5.10 5.62
CA TYR A 167 -3.25 6.47 5.19
C TYR A 167 -4.50 7.17 4.62
N SER A 168 -4.87 8.33 5.17
CA SER A 168 -5.92 9.20 4.60
C SER A 168 -5.29 10.37 3.80
N PRO A 169 -5.91 10.86 2.71
CA PRO A 169 -5.39 11.97 1.91
C PRO A 169 -5.27 13.29 2.69
N SER A 170 -6.02 13.43 3.78
CA SER A 170 -6.19 14.69 4.51
C SER A 170 -5.64 14.67 5.94
N LEU A 171 -4.85 13.66 6.33
CA LEU A 171 -4.48 13.42 7.73
C LEU A 171 -4.05 14.69 8.48
N THR A 172 -4.94 15.15 9.35
CA THR A 172 -4.65 16.04 10.48
C THR A 172 -4.90 15.27 11.78
N SER A 173 -4.25 15.66 12.88
CA SER A 173 -4.47 15.00 14.19
C SER A 173 -5.93 15.02 14.68
N SER A 174 -6.79 15.85 14.08
CA SER A 174 -8.22 15.95 14.38
C SER A 174 -9.11 14.91 13.69
N ASP A 175 -8.62 14.19 12.67
CA ASP A 175 -9.43 13.25 11.87
C ASP A 175 -9.69 11.90 12.57
N PHE A 176 -9.14 11.70 13.77
CA PHE A 176 -9.52 10.60 14.67
C PHE A 176 -10.86 10.85 15.39
N ARG A 177 -11.57 11.94 15.07
CA ARG A 177 -12.96 12.11 15.54
C ARG A 177 -13.90 11.33 14.62
N PRO A 178 -14.72 10.41 15.19
CA PRO A 178 -15.72 9.72 14.40
C PRO A 178 -16.68 10.75 13.79
N PRO A 179 -17.07 10.63 12.51
CA PRO A 179 -18.30 11.26 12.05
C PRO A 179 -19.44 10.84 12.98
N PRO A 180 -20.46 11.70 13.19
CA PRO A 180 -21.62 11.33 13.98
C PRO A 180 -22.18 10.01 13.44
N ALA A 181 -22.47 9.08 14.37
CA ALA A 181 -23.12 7.82 14.02
C ALA A 181 -24.38 8.13 13.21
N ASP A 182 -24.39 7.69 11.96
CA ASP A 182 -25.60 7.75 11.15
C ASP A 182 -26.55 6.69 11.73
N THR A 183 -27.55 7.16 12.48
CA THR A 183 -28.60 6.30 13.00
C THR A 183 -29.55 6.05 11.84
N ASP A 184 -29.34 4.91 11.17
CA ASP A 184 -30.16 4.43 10.09
C ASP A 184 -31.61 4.32 10.59
N THR A 185 -32.45 5.29 10.23
CA THR A 185 -33.80 5.44 10.81
C THR A 185 -34.92 4.95 9.90
N ASN A 186 -34.64 4.39 8.72
CA ASN A 186 -35.72 3.89 7.85
C ASN A 186 -35.30 2.68 7.01
N THR A 187 -35.71 1.50 7.48
CA THR A 187 -35.77 0.27 6.68
C THR A 187 -37.03 0.27 5.82
N ALA A 188 -36.90 0.31 4.49
CA ALA A 188 -38.02 0.05 3.59
C ALA A 188 -38.34 -1.47 3.56
N PRO A 189 -39.62 -1.89 3.41
CA PRO A 189 -39.96 -3.30 3.28
C PRO A 189 -39.36 -3.92 2.01
N ILE A 190 -38.72 -5.08 2.17
CA ILE A 190 -38.10 -5.84 1.07
C ILE A 190 -39.20 -6.55 0.26
N GLU A 191 -39.51 -6.05 -0.95
CA GLU A 191 -40.31 -6.79 -1.93
C GLU A 191 -39.41 -7.81 -2.64
N SER A 192 -39.52 -9.07 -2.21
CA SER A 192 -38.80 -10.27 -2.67
C SER A 192 -37.35 -10.39 -2.18
N ALA A 193 -37.09 -11.43 -1.40
CA ALA A 193 -35.79 -11.65 -0.77
C ALA A 193 -34.72 -12.02 -1.81
N PRO A 194 -33.61 -11.27 -1.94
CA PRO A 194 -32.37 -11.85 -2.44
C PRO A 194 -31.95 -13.02 -1.55
N PRO A 195 -31.10 -13.97 -2.04
CA PRO A 195 -30.67 -15.12 -1.25
C PRO A 195 -29.96 -14.77 0.07
N ILE A 196 -29.43 -13.55 0.18
CA ILE A 196 -28.70 -13.01 1.33
C ILE A 196 -29.30 -11.63 1.66
N ASP A 197 -29.78 -11.45 2.89
CA ASP A 197 -30.20 -10.14 3.38
C ASP A 197 -28.97 -9.28 3.71
N VAL A 198 -28.52 -8.48 2.73
CA VAL A 198 -27.36 -7.60 2.89
C VAL A 198 -27.60 -6.45 3.87
N HIS A 199 -28.86 -6.16 4.21
CA HIS A 199 -29.18 -5.06 5.12
C HIS A 199 -28.56 -5.24 6.51
N ARG A 200 -28.51 -6.48 7.02
CA ARG A 200 -27.93 -6.79 8.34
C ARG A 200 -26.44 -6.42 8.47
N TYR A 201 -25.74 -6.34 7.34
CA TYR A 201 -24.33 -5.98 7.26
C TYR A 201 -24.11 -4.48 6.99
N SER A 202 -25.17 -3.70 6.80
CA SER A 202 -25.08 -2.24 6.69
C SER A 202 -24.82 -1.61 8.07
N GLY A 203 -24.24 -0.42 8.07
CA GLY A 203 -23.91 0.33 9.28
C GLY A 203 -22.47 0.82 9.31
N THR A 204 -22.09 1.47 10.42
CA THR A 204 -20.76 2.04 10.60
C THR A 204 -19.86 1.08 11.36
N TYR A 205 -18.65 0.89 10.85
CA TYR A 205 -17.60 0.05 11.40
C TYR A 205 -16.39 0.93 11.71
N SER A 206 -15.84 0.84 12.92
CA SER A 206 -14.77 1.73 13.39
C SER A 206 -13.52 0.94 13.74
N HIS A 207 -12.36 1.48 13.34
CA HIS A 207 -11.06 1.00 13.79
C HIS A 207 -10.12 2.17 14.09
N PRO A 208 -9.37 2.17 15.21
CA PRO A 208 -8.55 3.32 15.61
C PRO A 208 -7.52 3.77 14.57
N ALA A 209 -6.84 2.83 13.90
CA ALA A 209 -5.82 3.15 12.90
C ALA A 209 -6.36 3.33 11.47
N TYR A 210 -7.56 2.81 11.19
CA TYR A 210 -8.11 2.77 9.83
C TYR A 210 -9.37 3.63 9.70
N GLY A 211 -9.75 4.38 10.73
CA GLY A 211 -10.92 5.25 10.77
C GLY A 211 -12.25 4.50 10.66
N ASN A 212 -13.32 5.26 10.42
CA ASN A 212 -14.66 4.73 10.23
C ASN A 212 -14.92 4.35 8.77
N LEU A 213 -15.73 3.30 8.59
CA LEU A 213 -16.19 2.76 7.32
C LEU A 213 -17.70 2.49 7.44
N THR A 214 -18.52 3.21 6.68
CA THR A 214 -19.98 3.06 6.73
C THR A 214 -20.47 2.36 5.47
N PHE A 215 -20.97 1.14 5.63
CA PHE A 215 -21.53 0.34 4.54
C PHE A 215 -23.00 0.67 4.30
N CYS A 216 -23.30 0.99 3.05
CA CYS A 216 -24.63 1.33 2.56
C CYS A 216 -25.24 0.14 1.81
N GLY A 217 -26.40 -0.30 2.27
CA GLY A 217 -27.25 -1.25 1.57
C GLY A 217 -28.08 -0.61 0.45
N PRO A 218 -28.80 -1.42 -0.33
CA PRO A 218 -29.66 -0.94 -1.42
C PRO A 218 -30.83 -0.07 -0.93
N HIS A 219 -31.26 -0.25 0.33
CA HIS A 219 -32.40 0.45 0.93
C HIS A 219 -32.03 1.48 2.00
N THR A 220 -30.74 1.70 2.28
CA THR A 220 -30.29 2.71 3.25
C THR A 220 -30.53 4.11 2.70
N LEU A 221 -31.26 4.97 3.42
CA LEU A 221 -31.80 6.22 2.87
C LEU A 221 -31.02 7.49 3.25
N SER A 222 -29.84 7.39 3.87
CA SER A 222 -29.09 8.59 4.24
C SER A 222 -28.46 9.28 3.02
N ASP A 223 -28.26 10.59 3.12
CA ASP A 223 -27.62 11.41 2.07
C ASP A 223 -26.23 10.85 1.70
N TYR A 224 -25.47 10.38 2.70
CA TYR A 224 -24.20 9.70 2.50
C TYR A 224 -24.34 8.45 1.62
N CYS A 225 -25.33 7.61 1.90
CA CYS A 225 -25.56 6.39 1.13
C CYS A 225 -26.12 6.66 -0.27
N HIS A 226 -26.94 7.70 -0.43
CA HIS A 226 -27.35 8.15 -1.76
C HIS A 226 -26.16 8.59 -2.61
N LYS A 227 -25.26 9.42 -2.06
CA LYS A 227 -24.07 9.86 -2.77
C LYS A 227 -23.12 8.70 -3.09
N THR A 228 -22.82 7.86 -2.10
CA THR A 228 -21.95 6.69 -2.28
C THR A 228 -22.44 5.79 -3.42
N ARG A 229 -23.74 5.47 -3.46
CA ARG A 229 -24.30 4.66 -4.56
C ARG A 229 -24.28 5.39 -5.90
N ALA A 230 -24.46 6.71 -5.92
CA ALA A 230 -24.35 7.51 -7.14
C ALA A 230 -22.93 7.48 -7.70
N ASP A 231 -21.90 7.54 -6.84
CA ASP A 231 -20.49 7.45 -7.25
C ASP A 231 -20.19 6.09 -7.93
N PHE A 232 -20.87 5.01 -7.52
CA PHE A 232 -20.73 3.69 -8.16
C PHE A 232 -21.57 3.50 -9.44
N ALA A 233 -22.59 4.33 -9.68
CA ALA A 233 -23.57 4.14 -10.75
C ALA A 233 -23.01 4.09 -12.18
N PRO A 234 -21.94 4.84 -12.54
CA PRO A 234 -21.35 4.77 -13.87
C PRO A 234 -20.61 3.46 -14.18
N PHE A 235 -20.32 2.65 -13.17
CA PHE A 235 -19.50 1.45 -13.30
C PHE A 235 -20.35 0.18 -13.35
N PRO A 236 -19.92 -0.87 -14.07
CA PRO A 236 -20.67 -2.12 -14.12
C PRO A 236 -20.78 -2.75 -12.72
N LEU A 237 -22.01 -2.79 -12.21
CA LEU A 237 -22.38 -3.50 -10.99
C LEU A 237 -22.86 -4.90 -11.39
N GLY A 238 -22.20 -5.94 -10.87
CA GLY A 238 -22.65 -7.32 -11.05
C GLY A 238 -24.03 -7.55 -10.42
N ALA A 239 -24.67 -8.68 -10.76
CA ALA A 239 -26.00 -9.03 -10.24
C ALA A 239 -25.99 -9.52 -8.78
N LEU A 240 -24.81 -9.70 -8.17
CA LEU A 240 -24.69 -10.17 -6.79
C LEU A 240 -25.06 -9.07 -5.78
N PRO A 241 -25.61 -9.44 -4.61
CA PRO A 241 -25.84 -8.51 -3.53
C PRO A 241 -24.56 -7.81 -3.09
N GLN A 242 -24.62 -6.50 -2.87
CA GLN A 242 -23.46 -5.66 -2.63
C GLN A 242 -23.71 -4.61 -1.54
N LEU A 243 -22.65 -4.25 -0.83
CA LEU A 243 -22.57 -3.06 0.01
C LEU A 243 -21.56 -2.09 -0.58
N PHE A 244 -21.81 -0.80 -0.40
CA PHE A 244 -20.95 0.26 -0.89
C PHE A 244 -20.53 1.17 0.25
N ALA A 245 -19.31 1.67 0.23
CA ALA A 245 -18.82 2.67 1.16
C ALA A 245 -17.87 3.63 0.45
N THR A 246 -17.97 4.92 0.76
CA THR A 246 -16.90 5.87 0.49
C THR A 246 -15.89 5.77 1.63
N TRP A 247 -14.63 5.55 1.29
CA TRP A 247 -13.53 5.38 2.25
C TRP A 247 -12.27 6.07 1.73
N PRO A 248 -12.12 7.39 1.98
CA PRO A 248 -11.04 8.17 1.40
C PRO A 248 -9.71 7.80 2.06
N ARG A 249 -8.89 7.05 1.34
CA ARG A 249 -7.52 6.64 1.67
C ARG A 249 -6.56 7.15 0.60
N PHE A 250 -5.26 7.14 0.88
CA PHE A 250 -4.27 7.65 -0.07
C PHE A 250 -4.31 6.89 -1.40
N PHE A 251 -4.59 5.58 -1.37
CA PHE A 251 -4.63 4.71 -2.55
C PHE A 251 -6.04 4.22 -2.92
N ALA A 252 -7.07 4.66 -2.21
CA ALA A 252 -8.44 4.22 -2.42
C ALA A 252 -9.43 5.34 -2.08
N SER A 253 -10.59 5.36 -2.71
CA SER A 253 -11.67 6.29 -2.35
C SER A 253 -12.94 5.57 -1.94
N HIS A 254 -13.11 4.32 -2.37
CA HIS A 254 -14.32 3.56 -2.19
C HIS A 254 -14.02 2.08 -1.94
N VAL A 255 -14.97 1.43 -1.28
CA VAL A 255 -14.98 -0.01 -1.04
C VAL A 255 -16.33 -0.54 -1.46
N ARG A 256 -16.35 -1.67 -2.16
CA ARG A 256 -17.56 -2.48 -2.30
C ARG A 256 -17.33 -3.89 -1.79
N VAL A 257 -18.32 -4.42 -1.08
CA VAL A 257 -18.36 -5.81 -0.62
C VAL A 257 -19.36 -6.54 -1.51
N ILE A 258 -18.96 -7.65 -2.11
CA ILE A 258 -19.76 -8.44 -3.05
C ILE A 258 -20.01 -9.81 -2.44
N PHE A 259 -21.27 -10.12 -2.16
CA PHE A 259 -21.68 -11.33 -1.48
C PHE A 259 -21.85 -12.49 -2.47
N THR A 260 -20.82 -13.34 -2.55
CA THR A 260 -20.89 -14.68 -3.16
C THR A 260 -21.40 -15.73 -2.19
N ASP A 261 -21.08 -15.57 -0.91
CA ASP A 261 -21.54 -16.36 0.24
C ASP A 261 -21.63 -15.46 1.49
N GLU A 262 -22.29 -15.93 2.54
CA GLU A 262 -22.53 -15.15 3.76
C GLU A 262 -21.33 -15.03 4.70
N ASN A 263 -20.32 -15.91 4.55
CA ASN A 263 -19.24 -16.08 5.51
C ASN A 263 -17.96 -15.36 5.09
N SER A 264 -17.68 -15.28 3.79
CA SER A 264 -16.44 -14.72 3.26
C SER A 264 -16.67 -13.93 1.97
N PRO A 265 -17.46 -12.84 2.01
CA PRO A 265 -17.73 -12.06 0.82
C PRO A 265 -16.44 -11.41 0.29
N SER A 266 -16.39 -11.26 -1.03
CA SER A 266 -15.26 -10.61 -1.69
C SER A 266 -15.29 -9.10 -1.48
N VAL A 267 -14.12 -8.47 -1.40
CA VAL A 267 -13.99 -7.01 -1.30
C VAL A 267 -13.23 -6.48 -2.48
N GLU A 268 -13.71 -5.38 -3.03
CA GLU A 268 -13.00 -4.57 -3.99
C GLU A 268 -12.74 -3.18 -3.41
N ILE A 269 -11.48 -2.78 -3.44
CA ILE A 269 -11.01 -1.48 -2.98
C ILE A 269 -10.49 -0.71 -4.19
N SER A 270 -11.11 0.43 -4.47
CA SER A 270 -10.87 1.18 -5.70
C SER A 270 -10.84 2.69 -5.50
N THR A 271 -10.20 3.37 -6.46
CA THR A 271 -10.32 4.80 -6.65
C THR A 271 -11.29 5.06 -7.80
N LEU A 272 -12.44 5.69 -7.50
CA LEU A 272 -13.47 5.99 -8.48
C LEU A 272 -13.32 7.42 -8.98
N PHE A 273 -13.47 7.58 -10.29
CA PHE A 273 -13.58 8.87 -10.96
C PHE A 273 -14.92 8.89 -11.71
N PRO A 274 -16.05 9.07 -11.00
CA PRO A 274 -17.39 8.98 -11.60
C PRO A 274 -17.64 10.06 -12.65
N ASP A 275 -16.98 11.21 -12.52
CA ASP A 275 -17.06 12.34 -13.46
C ASP A 275 -15.78 12.48 -14.31
N GLY A 276 -14.93 11.45 -14.31
CA GLY A 276 -13.60 11.49 -14.93
C GLY A 276 -12.56 12.30 -14.15
N TYR A 277 -11.44 12.62 -14.79
CA TYR A 277 -10.35 13.41 -14.23
C TYR A 277 -9.62 14.23 -15.31
N GLY A 278 -9.28 15.47 -14.96
CA GLY A 278 -8.52 16.35 -15.85
C GLY A 278 -9.33 16.71 -17.09
N ALA A 279 -8.75 16.47 -18.28
CA ALA A 279 -9.44 16.69 -19.56
C ALA A 279 -10.35 15.52 -19.97
N ASP A 280 -10.21 14.35 -19.33
CA ASP A 280 -11.06 13.20 -19.59
C ASP A 280 -12.24 13.21 -18.61
N GLU A 281 -13.41 13.66 -19.07
CA GLU A 281 -14.65 13.67 -18.28
C GLU A 281 -15.37 12.31 -18.31
N SER A 282 -14.76 11.27 -18.90
CA SER A 282 -15.34 9.93 -18.93
C SER A 282 -15.12 9.18 -17.61
N PRO A 283 -16.14 8.46 -17.09
CA PRO A 283 -15.98 7.72 -15.84
C PRO A 283 -14.94 6.61 -15.95
N PHE A 284 -13.99 6.56 -15.02
CA PHE A 284 -13.04 5.45 -14.92
C PHE A 284 -12.75 5.06 -13.46
N THR A 285 -12.16 3.88 -13.27
CA THR A 285 -11.80 3.37 -11.94
C THR A 285 -10.43 2.75 -11.97
N TYR A 286 -9.68 2.94 -10.88
CA TYR A 286 -8.45 2.23 -10.60
C TYR A 286 -8.69 1.26 -9.45
N VAL A 287 -8.65 -0.03 -9.74
CA VAL A 287 -8.81 -1.07 -8.72
C VAL A 287 -7.44 -1.37 -8.14
N MET A 288 -7.22 -1.00 -6.87
CA MET A 288 -5.94 -1.26 -6.20
C MET A 288 -5.79 -2.73 -5.82
N TYR A 289 -6.88 -3.36 -5.36
CA TYR A 289 -6.91 -4.77 -4.98
C TYR A 289 -8.08 -5.46 -5.68
N ALA A 290 -7.85 -5.96 -6.90
CA ALA A 290 -8.81 -6.80 -7.59
C ALA A 290 -8.52 -8.27 -7.24
N GLY A 291 -9.28 -8.84 -6.30
CA GLY A 291 -9.37 -10.30 -6.17
C GLY A 291 -8.49 -11.01 -5.16
N GLU A 292 -7.80 -10.33 -4.24
CA GLU A 292 -6.96 -10.97 -3.21
C GLU A 292 -7.15 -10.42 -1.79
N THR A 293 -8.25 -9.72 -1.52
CA THR A 293 -8.64 -9.39 -0.13
C THR A 293 -10.05 -9.90 0.11
N GLY A 294 -10.17 -11.04 0.79
CA GLY A 294 -11.46 -11.48 1.33
C GLY A 294 -11.95 -10.51 2.40
N SER A 295 -13.18 -10.69 2.85
CA SER A 295 -13.62 -10.12 4.12
C SER A 295 -14.33 -11.15 4.96
N GLU A 296 -14.53 -10.81 6.22
CA GLU A 296 -15.31 -11.62 7.14
C GLU A 296 -16.11 -10.72 8.06
N PHE A 297 -17.35 -11.12 8.31
CA PHE A 297 -18.22 -10.49 9.28
C PHE A 297 -18.40 -11.45 10.46
N SER A 298 -18.26 -10.93 11.68
CA SER A 298 -18.53 -11.67 12.89
C SER A 298 -19.95 -11.36 13.38
N MET A 299 -20.63 -12.38 13.90
CA MET A 299 -21.99 -12.27 14.42
C MET A 299 -22.05 -12.74 15.87
N ASP A 300 -22.81 -12.02 16.71
CA ASP A 300 -23.18 -12.43 18.06
C ASP A 300 -24.70 -12.30 18.23
N GLY A 301 -25.36 -13.34 18.75
CA GLY A 301 -26.81 -13.34 18.91
C GLY A 301 -27.64 -13.18 17.62
N GLY A 302 -27.04 -13.38 16.44
CA GLY A 302 -27.67 -13.17 15.13
C GLY A 302 -27.48 -11.76 14.55
N GLU A 303 -26.79 -10.88 15.28
CA GLU A 303 -26.46 -9.52 14.85
C GLU A 303 -25.00 -9.43 14.43
N VAL A 304 -24.71 -8.67 13.38
CA VAL A 304 -23.33 -8.42 12.93
C VAL A 304 -22.65 -7.47 13.91
N THR A 305 -21.55 -7.89 14.51
CA THR A 305 -20.82 -7.10 15.52
C THR A 305 -19.50 -6.53 15.00
N ARG A 306 -18.84 -7.21 14.06
CA ARG A 306 -17.53 -6.81 13.54
C ARG A 306 -17.35 -7.15 12.08
N PHE A 307 -16.44 -6.45 11.42
CA PHE A 307 -16.02 -6.65 10.04
C PHE A 307 -14.49 -6.69 9.98
N GLN A 308 -13.90 -7.56 9.17
CA GLN A 308 -12.47 -7.49 8.88
C GLN A 308 -12.18 -7.61 7.39
N LEU A 309 -11.14 -6.92 6.95
CA LEU A 309 -10.46 -7.19 5.69
C LEU A 309 -9.47 -8.34 5.89
N LYS A 310 -9.40 -9.25 4.92
CA LYS A 310 -8.40 -10.31 4.87
C LYS A 310 -7.34 -9.98 3.83
N THR A 311 -6.13 -10.42 4.08
CA THR A 311 -5.02 -10.35 3.13
C THR A 311 -5.11 -11.52 2.14
N ALA A 312 -4.22 -11.53 1.14
CA ALA A 312 -4.16 -12.56 0.09
C ALA A 312 -3.91 -13.98 0.63
N ASP A 313 -3.23 -14.11 1.77
CA ASP A 313 -2.99 -15.40 2.42
C ASP A 313 -4.15 -15.85 3.35
N GLY A 314 -5.21 -15.05 3.43
CA GLY A 314 -6.38 -15.31 4.25
C GLY A 314 -6.25 -14.88 5.71
N SER A 315 -5.09 -14.36 6.14
CA SER A 315 -4.95 -13.73 7.46
C SER A 315 -5.79 -12.44 7.55
N GLY A 316 -6.39 -12.20 8.71
CA GLY A 316 -7.11 -10.94 8.97
C GLY A 316 -6.12 -9.78 9.11
N ASP A 317 -6.42 -8.65 8.48
CA ASP A 317 -5.63 -7.41 8.60
C ASP A 317 -6.02 -6.63 9.87
N ALA A 318 -7.31 -6.28 10.00
CA ALA A 318 -7.85 -5.56 11.16
C ALA A 318 -9.35 -5.78 11.33
N TRP A 319 -9.81 -5.94 12.59
CA TRP A 319 -11.23 -6.01 12.95
C TRP A 319 -11.78 -4.61 13.25
N PHE A 320 -12.79 -4.20 12.49
CA PHE A 320 -13.58 -3.01 12.74
C PHE A 320 -14.80 -3.36 13.59
N GLU A 321 -15.02 -2.60 14.65
CA GLU A 321 -16.18 -2.77 15.54
C GLU A 321 -17.39 -2.04 14.98
N LYS A 322 -18.56 -2.69 14.93
CA LYS A 322 -19.80 -2.04 14.53
C LYS A 322 -20.27 -1.09 15.64
N ILE A 323 -20.59 0.15 15.28
CA ILE A 323 -21.04 1.22 16.20
C ILE A 323 -22.35 1.87 15.74
#